data_AF-A0A0N8VSN2-F1
#
_entry.id   AF-A0A0N8VSN2-F1
#
_cell.length_a   1.000
_cell.length_b   1.000
_cell.length_c   1.000
_cell.angle_alpha   90.00
_cell.angle_beta   90.00
_cell.angle_gamma   90.00
#
_symmetry.space_group_name_H-M   'P 1'
#
loop_
_entity.id
_entity.type
_entity.pdbx_description
1 polymer ?
#
loop_
_entity_poly.entity_id
_entity_poly.type
_entity_poly.pdbx_seq_one_letter_code
_entity_poly.pdbx_strand_id
1 'polypeptide(L)'
;MVITGSEGNWTGFYISANNINWRPEGKWFAAVFGSVAQSDYGLRIWGPAGEIIFDSGSTPVVVTKANQSWAYAGFIQNPTLGGSHLYNNAMVAPMAEDEYFMINPFSRGLLQPQQINWTPAGIRFDWGANRLQIFAITNRPSGGAWLDIGQPAGVFARLPGT
;
A
#
# COMPACT_ATOMS: atom_id res chain seq x y z
N MET A 1 -9.41 -3.48 -1.40
CA MET A 1 -8.73 -4.59 -0.68
C MET A 1 -9.53 -4.89 0.56
N VAL A 2 -9.62 -6.16 0.95
CA VAL A 2 -10.17 -6.56 2.25
C VAL A 2 -9.17 -7.45 2.97
N ILE A 3 -8.95 -7.17 4.25
CA ILE A 3 -8.14 -7.97 5.16
C ILE A 3 -9.05 -9.06 5.75
N THR A 4 -8.58 -10.30 5.80
CA THR A 4 -9.30 -11.43 6.40
C THR A 4 -8.80 -11.70 7.82
N GLY A 5 -9.67 -12.17 8.70
CA GLY A 5 -9.37 -12.38 10.13
C GLY A 5 -9.88 -11.25 11.01
N SER A 6 -9.30 -11.10 12.21
CA SER A 6 -9.66 -10.07 13.18
C SER A 6 -8.48 -9.16 13.50
N GLU A 7 -8.73 -8.01 14.14
CA GLU A 7 -7.68 -7.13 14.64
C GLU A 7 -6.68 -7.92 15.49
N GLY A 8 -5.38 -7.80 15.20
CA GLY A 8 -4.32 -8.58 15.86
C GLY A 8 -4.18 -10.05 15.41
N ASN A 9 -5.09 -10.57 14.58
CA ASN A 9 -5.07 -11.94 14.06
C ASN A 9 -5.51 -11.97 12.58
N TRP A 10 -4.74 -11.30 11.72
CA TRP A 10 -4.97 -11.31 10.28
C TRP A 10 -4.57 -12.65 9.69
N THR A 11 -5.46 -13.25 8.90
CA THR A 11 -5.21 -14.52 8.21
C THR A 11 -4.81 -14.33 6.74
N GLY A 12 -4.92 -13.09 6.23
CA GLY A 12 -4.59 -12.76 4.85
C GLY A 12 -5.26 -11.47 4.38
N PHE A 13 -5.19 -11.23 3.08
CA PHE A 13 -5.92 -10.16 2.40
C PHE A 13 -6.21 -10.56 0.96
N TYR A 14 -7.26 -9.98 0.37
CA TYR A 14 -7.51 -10.09 -1.06
C TYR A 14 -7.55 -8.71 -1.72
N ILE A 15 -7.02 -8.66 -2.94
CA ILE A 15 -7.02 -7.48 -3.80
C ILE A 15 -8.03 -7.74 -4.92
N SER A 16 -8.96 -6.83 -5.09
CA SER A 16 -9.86 -6.80 -6.24
C SER A 16 -9.40 -5.70 -7.19
N ALA A 17 -9.29 -6.02 -8.47
CA ALA A 17 -9.23 -4.98 -9.49
C ALA A 17 -10.63 -4.38 -9.62
N ASN A 18 -10.68 -3.06 -9.77
CA ASN A 18 -11.93 -2.37 -10.11
C ASN A 18 -12.25 -2.44 -11.62
N ASN A 19 -11.51 -3.24 -12.39
CA ASN A 19 -11.78 -3.56 -13.79
C ASN A 19 -11.63 -5.07 -13.97
N ILE A 20 -12.69 -5.75 -14.41
CA ILE A 20 -12.72 -7.22 -14.56
C ILE A 20 -11.71 -7.72 -15.59
N ASN A 21 -11.32 -6.87 -16.55
CA ASN A 21 -10.38 -7.22 -17.60
C ASN A 21 -8.93 -7.09 -17.14
N TRP A 22 -8.69 -6.54 -15.94
CA TRP A 22 -7.36 -6.28 -15.41
C TRP A 22 -7.11 -7.16 -14.21
N ARG A 23 -5.97 -7.85 -14.20
CA ARG A 23 -5.46 -8.47 -12.99
C ARG A 23 -4.58 -7.45 -12.27
N PRO A 24 -4.68 -7.32 -10.94
CA PRO A 24 -3.67 -6.59 -10.20
C PRO A 24 -2.33 -7.25 -10.47
N GLU A 25 -1.36 -6.48 -10.95
CA GLU A 25 0.03 -6.91 -11.17
C GLU A 25 0.94 -6.15 -10.19
N GLY A 26 1.91 -6.86 -9.61
CA GLY A 26 2.84 -6.31 -8.63
C GLY A 26 3.04 -7.21 -7.43
N LYS A 27 3.94 -6.76 -6.55
CA LYS A 27 4.28 -7.42 -5.29
C LYS A 27 3.75 -6.55 -4.15
N TRP A 28 2.92 -7.13 -3.28
CA TRP A 28 2.29 -6.40 -2.18
C TRP A 28 2.47 -7.14 -0.87
N PHE A 29 2.46 -6.38 0.22
CA PHE A 29 2.41 -6.92 1.56
C PHE A 29 1.50 -6.09 2.45
N ALA A 30 0.97 -6.70 3.49
CA ALA A 30 0.25 -6.02 4.55
C ALA A 30 1.04 -6.23 5.85
N ALA A 31 1.26 -5.15 6.61
CA ALA A 31 2.01 -5.20 7.85
C ALA A 31 1.44 -4.24 8.88
N VAL A 32 1.80 -4.45 10.15
CA VAL A 32 1.58 -3.50 11.24
C VAL A 32 2.94 -3.17 11.83
N PHE A 33 3.21 -1.88 12.04
CA PHE A 33 4.39 -1.44 12.76
C PHE A 33 4.14 -1.59 14.25
N GLY A 34 4.86 -2.50 14.90
CA GLY A 34 4.85 -2.67 16.35
C GLY A 34 6.24 -2.44 16.91
N SER A 35 6.33 -1.72 18.03
CA SER A 35 7.55 -1.69 18.82
C SER A 35 7.74 -3.06 19.48
N VAL A 36 8.81 -3.77 19.11
CA VAL A 36 9.24 -4.97 19.84
C VAL A 36 10.04 -4.54 21.06
N ALA A 37 9.74 -5.12 22.23
CA ALA A 37 10.62 -5.02 23.38
C ALA A 37 11.99 -5.61 22.99
N GLN A 38 13.07 -4.97 23.41
CA GLN A 38 14.41 -5.53 23.24
C GLN A 38 14.43 -6.92 23.87
N SER A 39 14.66 -7.94 23.05
CA SER A 39 14.63 -9.33 23.49
C SER A 39 16.01 -9.72 24.03
N ASP A 40 16.08 -10.27 25.24
CA ASP A 40 17.32 -10.80 25.82
C ASP A 40 17.77 -12.11 25.17
N TYR A 41 16.83 -12.83 24.54
CA TYR A 41 17.05 -14.16 23.94
C TYR A 41 16.44 -14.24 22.54
N GLY A 42 16.94 -15.14 21.69
CA GLY A 42 16.44 -15.33 20.32
C GLY A 42 16.53 -16.79 19.87
N LEU A 43 15.85 -17.11 18.77
CA LEU A 43 15.85 -18.40 18.11
C LEU A 43 16.46 -18.25 16.72
N ARG A 44 17.45 -19.09 16.41
CA ARG A 44 17.97 -19.24 15.05
C ARG A 44 17.91 -20.70 14.63
N ILE A 45 17.34 -20.95 13.46
CA ILE A 45 17.26 -22.29 12.86
C ILE A 45 18.22 -22.33 11.68
N TRP A 46 19.00 -23.41 11.61
CA TRP A 46 20.00 -23.64 10.58
C TRP A 46 19.55 -24.77 9.66
N GLY A 47 19.76 -24.58 8.36
CA GLY A 47 19.54 -25.61 7.35
C GLY A 47 20.69 -26.63 7.30
N PRO A 48 20.54 -27.69 6.50
CA PRO A 48 21.50 -28.78 6.42
C PRO A 48 22.87 -28.38 5.83
N ALA A 49 22.96 -27.24 5.13
CA ALA A 49 24.22 -26.71 4.60
C ALA A 49 24.85 -25.64 5.50
N GLY A 50 24.30 -25.41 6.70
CA GLY A 50 24.80 -24.39 7.64
C GLY A 50 24.34 -22.97 7.32
N GLU A 51 23.35 -22.81 6.46
CA GLU A 51 22.68 -21.55 6.17
C GLU A 51 21.63 -21.23 7.25
N ILE A 52 21.43 -19.94 7.55
CA ILE A 52 20.37 -19.51 8.47
C ILE A 52 19.06 -19.54 7.69
N ILE A 53 18.11 -20.37 8.13
CA ILE A 53 16.78 -20.46 7.51
C ILE A 53 15.70 -19.71 8.30
N PHE A 54 15.97 -19.38 9.57
CA PHE A 54 15.11 -18.52 10.38
C PHE A 54 15.92 -17.85 11.49
N ASP A 55 15.65 -16.58 11.78
CA ASP A 55 16.20 -15.86 12.91
C ASP A 55 15.13 -14.94 13.51
N SER A 56 14.79 -15.14 14.79
CA SER A 56 13.78 -14.32 15.48
C SER A 56 14.21 -12.87 15.69
N GLY A 57 15.50 -12.56 15.59
CA GLY A 57 16.04 -11.20 15.62
C GLY A 57 16.16 -10.56 14.23
N SER A 58 15.89 -11.31 13.16
CA SER A 58 15.89 -10.72 11.81
C SER A 58 14.70 -9.80 11.61
N THR A 59 14.94 -8.64 11.01
CA THR A 59 13.85 -7.74 10.60
C THR A 59 12.96 -8.46 9.60
N PRO A 60 11.64 -8.60 9.82
CA PRO A 60 10.77 -9.35 8.91
C PRO A 60 10.72 -8.77 7.50
N VAL A 61 10.92 -7.45 7.39
CA VAL A 61 11.07 -6.72 6.13
C VAL A 61 12.06 -5.57 6.32
N VAL A 62 12.79 -5.21 5.27
CA VAL A 62 13.64 -4.02 5.24
C VAL A 62 12.91 -2.93 4.47
N VAL A 63 12.51 -1.85 5.17
CA VAL A 63 11.88 -0.70 4.51
C VAL A 63 12.92 -0.01 3.62
N THR A 64 12.63 0.07 2.33
CA THR A 64 13.52 0.67 1.33
C THR A 64 13.14 2.11 1.02
N LYS A 65 11.84 2.40 1.01
CA LYS A 65 11.31 3.73 0.66
C LYS A 65 10.03 4.00 1.44
N ALA A 66 9.86 5.24 1.89
CA ALA A 66 8.61 5.70 2.51
C ALA A 66 8.35 7.15 2.10
N ASN A 67 7.13 7.45 1.66
CA ASN A 67 6.72 8.82 1.33
C ASN A 67 5.21 9.03 1.56
N GLN A 68 4.88 10.16 2.19
CA GLN A 68 3.51 10.56 2.52
C GLN A 68 3.07 11.86 1.84
N SER A 69 3.83 12.34 0.86
CA SER A 69 3.55 13.58 0.14
C SER A 69 2.79 13.29 -1.15
N TRP A 70 1.63 13.92 -1.29
CA TRP A 70 0.71 13.72 -2.40
C TRP A 70 0.29 15.05 -3.00
N ALA A 71 0.26 15.12 -4.33
CA ALA A 71 -0.17 16.29 -5.08
C ALA A 71 -1.35 15.95 -5.99
N TYR A 72 -2.38 16.80 -5.99
CA TYR A 72 -3.50 16.67 -6.92
C TYR A 72 -3.02 16.85 -8.36
N ALA A 73 -3.38 15.89 -9.21
CA ALA A 73 -2.92 15.81 -10.60
C ALA A 73 -4.03 16.12 -11.61
N GLY A 74 -5.29 16.19 -11.17
CA GLY A 74 -6.43 16.48 -12.03
C GLY A 74 -7.56 15.46 -11.92
N PHE A 75 -8.58 15.67 -12.74
CA PHE A 75 -9.73 14.78 -12.86
C PHE A 75 -9.56 13.91 -14.10
N ILE A 76 -9.83 12.61 -13.95
CA ILE A 76 -9.79 11.65 -15.05
C ILE A 76 -11.07 10.83 -15.09
N GLN A 77 -11.48 10.46 -16.29
CA GLN A 77 -12.60 9.55 -16.50
C GLN A 77 -12.09 8.11 -16.61
N ASN A 78 -12.54 7.23 -15.72
CA ASN A 78 -12.31 5.80 -15.87
C ASN A 78 -13.52 5.18 -16.61
N PRO A 79 -13.36 4.61 -17.81
CA PRO A 79 -14.47 4.20 -18.67
C PRO A 79 -15.49 3.27 -18.00
N THR A 80 -15.03 2.43 -17.07
CA THR A 80 -15.86 1.45 -16.34
C THR A 80 -16.34 1.95 -14.97
N LEU A 81 -15.65 2.93 -14.39
CA LEU A 81 -15.82 3.31 -12.97
C LEU A 81 -16.37 4.70 -12.77
N GLY A 82 -16.40 5.53 -13.82
CA GLY A 82 -16.81 6.94 -13.77
C GLY A 82 -15.66 7.88 -13.41
N GLY A 83 -16.02 9.06 -12.90
CA GLY A 83 -15.09 10.15 -12.62
C GLY A 83 -14.18 9.87 -11.44
N SER A 84 -12.91 10.25 -11.53
CA SER A 84 -12.00 10.16 -10.38
C SER A 84 -11.03 11.32 -10.31
N HIS A 85 -10.70 11.73 -9.10
CA HIS A 85 -9.59 12.64 -8.83
C HIS A 85 -8.31 11.86 -8.65
N LEU A 86 -7.28 12.24 -9.40
CA LEU A 86 -5.95 11.64 -9.39
C LEU A 86 -5.02 12.40 -8.45
N TYR A 87 -4.29 11.67 -7.63
CA TYR A 87 -3.21 12.20 -6.80
C TYR A 87 -1.93 11.45 -7.07
N ASN A 88 -0.85 12.18 -7.33
CA ASN A 88 0.48 11.62 -7.54
C ASN A 88 1.30 11.73 -6.26
N ASN A 89 1.98 10.65 -5.91
CA ASN A 89 2.99 10.70 -4.86
C ASN A 89 4.19 11.52 -5.35
N ALA A 90 4.80 12.30 -4.45
CA ALA A 90 5.97 13.10 -4.78
C ALA A 90 7.23 12.23 -4.99
N MET A 91 7.24 11.00 -4.48
CA MET A 91 8.34 10.06 -4.70
C MET A 91 8.28 9.49 -6.11
N VAL A 92 9.29 9.87 -6.90
CA VAL A 92 9.52 9.36 -8.25
C VAL A 92 10.76 8.47 -8.21
N ALA A 93 10.55 7.16 -8.11
CA ALA A 93 11.62 6.17 -8.07
C ALA A 93 11.10 4.82 -8.59
N PRO A 94 11.89 4.09 -9.41
CA PRO A 94 11.48 2.78 -9.88
C PRO A 94 11.33 1.81 -8.71
N MET A 95 10.37 0.90 -8.85
CA MET A 95 10.23 -0.24 -7.95
C MET A 95 11.21 -1.33 -8.40
N ALA A 96 12.04 -1.83 -7.48
CA ALA A 96 12.94 -2.94 -7.79
C ALA A 96 12.16 -4.25 -7.94
N GLU A 97 12.76 -5.24 -8.62
CA GLU A 97 12.09 -6.52 -8.87
C GLU A 97 11.73 -7.27 -7.58
N ASP A 98 12.57 -7.16 -6.55
CA ASP A 98 12.43 -7.76 -5.21
C ASP A 98 11.66 -6.88 -4.21
N GLU A 99 11.13 -5.74 -4.64
CA GLU A 99 10.49 -4.77 -3.77
C GLU A 99 8.97 -4.93 -3.75
N TYR A 100 8.40 -4.84 -2.55
CA TYR A 100 6.99 -5.01 -2.26
C TYR A 100 6.39 -3.70 -1.79
N PHE A 101 5.15 -3.42 -2.19
CA PHE A 101 4.39 -2.24 -1.78
C PHE A 101 3.42 -2.56 -0.64
N MET A 102 3.43 -1.73 0.41
CA MET A 102 2.55 -1.87 1.57
C MET A 102 1.13 -1.39 1.25
N ILE A 103 0.15 -2.28 1.33
CA ILE A 103 -1.19 -1.98 0.81
C ILE A 103 -2.21 -1.56 1.88
N ASN A 104 -2.01 -1.92 3.15
CA ASN A 104 -2.99 -1.64 4.21
C ASN A 104 -3.24 -0.17 4.54
N PRO A 105 -2.30 0.80 4.36
CA PRO A 105 -2.63 2.22 4.50
C PRO A 105 -3.75 2.67 3.55
N PHE A 106 -3.93 1.98 2.42
CA PHE A 106 -4.91 2.29 1.38
C PHE A 106 -6.19 1.42 1.48
N SER A 107 -6.33 0.66 2.56
CA SER A 107 -7.55 -0.13 2.83
C SER A 107 -8.74 0.74 3.23
N ARG A 108 -8.48 1.94 3.74
CA ARG A 108 -9.50 2.89 4.15
C ARG A 108 -9.70 3.94 3.07
N GLY A 109 -10.96 4.22 2.77
CA GLY A 109 -11.41 5.30 1.90
C GLY A 109 -11.20 6.67 2.53
N LEU A 110 -11.30 7.69 1.67
CA LEU A 110 -10.95 9.08 1.98
C LEU A 110 -12.15 9.79 2.64
N LEU A 111 -11.94 10.41 3.80
CA LEU A 111 -12.94 11.14 4.61
C LEU A 111 -13.14 12.62 4.22
N GLN A 112 -14.21 12.98 3.51
CA GLN A 112 -14.34 14.36 3.02
C GLN A 112 -14.80 15.33 4.12
N PRO A 113 -14.36 16.62 4.07
CA PRO A 113 -14.94 17.64 4.92
C PRO A 113 -16.47 17.65 4.80
N GLN A 114 -17.16 17.70 5.95
CA GLN A 114 -18.63 17.76 6.02
C GLN A 114 -19.35 16.56 5.36
N GLN A 115 -18.69 15.42 5.21
CA GLN A 115 -19.30 14.17 4.76
C GLN A 115 -19.08 13.08 5.80
N ILE A 116 -20.17 12.43 6.24
CA ILE A 116 -20.12 11.29 7.16
C ILE A 116 -19.71 9.98 6.47
N ASN A 117 -19.68 9.98 5.14
CA ASN A 117 -19.34 8.81 4.32
C ASN A 117 -17.93 8.95 3.75
N TRP A 118 -17.20 7.85 3.78
CA TRP A 118 -15.91 7.68 3.10
C TRP A 118 -16.06 7.54 1.58
N THR A 119 -15.09 8.06 0.84
CA THR A 119 -14.98 7.91 -0.62
C THR A 119 -14.05 6.73 -0.94
N PRO A 120 -14.50 5.75 -1.75
CA PRO A 120 -13.63 4.67 -2.19
C PRO A 120 -12.41 5.20 -2.94
N ALA A 121 -11.23 4.67 -2.61
CA ALA A 121 -9.99 5.00 -3.29
C ALA A 121 -9.32 3.73 -3.83
N GLY A 122 -8.73 3.85 -5.03
CA GLY A 122 -7.81 2.86 -5.58
C GLY A 122 -6.38 3.38 -5.52
N ILE A 123 -5.41 2.48 -5.50
CA ILE A 123 -3.99 2.79 -5.60
C ILE A 123 -3.37 1.99 -6.73
N ARG A 124 -2.43 2.58 -7.47
CA ARG A 124 -1.58 1.86 -8.42
C ARG A 124 -0.16 2.41 -8.40
N PHE A 125 0.78 1.60 -8.87
CA PHE A 125 2.09 2.08 -9.29
C PHE A 125 2.05 2.39 -10.78
N ASP A 126 2.43 3.61 -11.15
CA ASP A 126 2.59 4.05 -12.54
C ASP A 126 4.02 3.73 -12.98
N TRP A 127 4.19 2.67 -13.77
CA TRP A 127 5.49 2.21 -14.26
C TRP A 127 6.13 3.17 -15.27
N GLY A 128 5.34 3.95 -16.01
CA GLY A 128 5.86 4.93 -16.96
C GLY A 128 6.44 6.16 -16.25
N ALA A 129 5.79 6.59 -15.17
CA ALA A 129 6.21 7.73 -14.37
C ALA A 129 6.99 7.35 -13.09
N ASN A 130 7.19 6.05 -12.81
CA ASN A 130 7.84 5.51 -11.62
C ASN A 130 7.34 6.12 -10.30
N ARG A 131 6.02 6.15 -10.10
CA ARG A 131 5.41 6.75 -8.90
C ARG A 131 4.10 6.10 -8.51
N LEU A 132 3.72 6.26 -7.25
CA LEU A 132 2.41 5.86 -6.77
C LEU A 132 1.32 6.86 -7.16
N GLN A 133 0.12 6.35 -7.42
CA GLN A 133 -1.04 7.14 -7.78
C GLN A 133 -2.30 6.66 -7.05
N ILE A 134 -3.02 7.60 -6.43
CA ILE A 134 -4.32 7.35 -5.80
C ILE A 134 -5.43 7.87 -6.72
N PHE A 135 -6.50 7.09 -6.82
CA PHE A 135 -7.72 7.41 -7.57
C PHE A 135 -8.87 7.48 -6.58
N ALA A 136 -9.32 8.69 -6.24
CA ALA A 136 -10.54 8.88 -5.47
C ALA A 136 -11.73 8.80 -6.43
N ILE A 137 -12.56 7.76 -6.30
CA ILE A 137 -13.67 7.52 -7.23
C ILE A 137 -14.86 8.39 -6.81
N THR A 138 -15.17 9.41 -7.62
CA THR A 138 -16.22 10.39 -7.36
C THR A 138 -17.30 10.31 -8.44
N ASN A 139 -18.16 9.28 -8.37
CA ASN A 139 -19.34 9.18 -9.24
C ASN A 139 -20.48 10.12 -8.84
N ARG A 140 -20.18 11.21 -8.15
CA ARG A 140 -21.19 12.11 -7.57
C ARG A 140 -20.91 13.56 -7.98
N PRO A 141 -21.95 14.35 -8.30
CA PRO A 141 -21.81 15.75 -8.71
C PRO A 141 -21.11 16.67 -7.68
N SER A 142 -20.97 16.22 -6.43
CA SER A 142 -20.42 16.98 -5.31
C SER A 142 -19.04 16.50 -4.81
N GLY A 143 -18.42 15.51 -5.47
CA GLY A 143 -17.08 15.06 -5.09
C GLY A 143 -16.03 16.04 -5.59
N GLY A 144 -15.57 16.96 -4.74
CA GLY A 144 -14.51 17.92 -5.09
C GLY A 144 -13.11 17.30 -5.09
N ALA A 145 -12.15 18.01 -5.69
CA ALA A 145 -10.73 17.69 -5.55
C ALA A 145 -10.27 17.93 -4.12
N TRP A 146 -9.47 17.01 -3.59
CA TRP A 146 -8.98 17.08 -2.23
C TRP A 146 -7.55 17.57 -2.20
N LEU A 147 -7.38 18.80 -1.73
CA LEU A 147 -6.07 19.42 -1.68
C LEU A 147 -5.21 18.91 -0.51
N ASP A 148 -5.85 18.30 0.49
CA ASP A 148 -5.20 17.66 1.64
C ASP A 148 -5.79 16.25 1.83
N ILE A 149 -5.25 15.26 1.11
CA ILE A 149 -5.71 13.86 1.18
C ILE A 149 -5.27 13.14 2.47
N GLY A 150 -4.68 13.87 3.42
CA GLY A 150 -3.95 13.31 4.54
C GLY A 150 -2.60 12.73 4.13
N GLN A 151 -2.00 11.97 5.04
CA GLN A 151 -0.65 11.43 4.90
C GLN A 151 -0.62 9.89 4.88
N PRO A 152 -1.39 9.20 4.01
CA PRO A 152 -1.18 7.76 3.84
C PRO A 152 0.22 7.55 3.29
N ALA A 153 1.07 6.88 4.07
CA ALA A 153 2.44 6.60 3.67
C ALA A 153 2.45 5.51 2.60
N GLY A 154 3.00 5.82 1.43
CA GLY A 154 3.46 4.82 0.48
C GLY A 154 4.75 4.21 1.00
N VAL A 155 4.70 2.96 1.45
CA VAL A 155 5.86 2.24 2.00
C VAL A 155 6.23 1.09 1.08
N PHE A 156 7.52 0.97 0.81
CA PHE A 156 8.13 -0.10 0.05
C PHE A 156 9.11 -0.85 0.95
N ALA A 157 9.17 -2.16 0.77
CA ALA A 157 10.06 -3.00 1.55
C ALA A 157 10.54 -4.20 0.76
N ARG A 158 11.65 -4.78 1.19
CA ARG A 158 12.22 -6.03 0.69
C ARG A 158 12.21 -7.08 1.77
N LEU A 159 12.21 -8.34 1.35
CA LEU A 159 12.44 -9.45 2.25
C LEU A 159 13.94 -9.50 2.60
N PRO A 160 14.32 -9.94 3.80
CA PRO A 160 15.73 -10.14 4.13
C PRO A 160 16.36 -11.20 3.23
N GLY A 161 17.57 -10.95 2.72
CA GLY A 161 18.34 -11.93 1.96
C GLY A 161 17.94 -12.11 0.49
N THR A 162 17.12 -11.20 -0.06
CA THR A 162 16.83 -11.10 -1.50
C THR A 162 17.70 -10.08 -2.20
#